data_AF-A0A8S0FWG3-F1
#
_entry.id   AF-A0A8S0FWG3-F1
#
_cell.length_a   1.000
_cell.length_b   1.000
_cell.length_c   1.000
_cell.angle_alpha   90.00
_cell.angle_beta   90.00
_cell.angle_gamma   90.00
#
_symmetry.space_group_name_H-M   'P 1'
#
loop_
_entity.id
_entity.type
_entity.pdbx_description
1 polymer ?
#
loop_
_entity_poly.entity_id
_entity_poly.type
_entity_poly.pdbx_seq_one_letter_code
_entity_poly.pdbx_strand_id
1 'polypeptide(L)'
;MRQQHRYWPLVAALTFPWYIWVVDWLDRAGFTPVTRHLALRGFAGWGYFLAGKLAHCALCLIIPWLLSDFSFMTILLTYLLSQLLASLIFVTLIIGTHWAKGHTQLPPEEGKMPVGRLAHTFATKASVL
;
A
#
# COMPACT_ATOMS: atom_id res chain seq x y z
N MET A 1 12.28 17.05 -5.30
CA MET A 1 12.48 16.13 -4.15
C MET A 1 12.47 16.79 -2.76
N ARG A 2 12.51 18.13 -2.61
CA ARG A 2 12.56 18.81 -1.29
C ARG A 2 11.35 18.54 -0.36
N GLN A 3 10.16 18.33 -0.92
CA GLN A 3 8.92 18.13 -0.15
C GLN A 3 8.53 16.66 0.04
N GLN A 4 9.38 15.71 -0.37
CA GLN A 4 9.05 14.28 -0.35
C GLN A 4 8.71 13.78 1.05
N HIS A 5 9.44 14.22 2.07
CA HIS A 5 9.17 13.90 3.47
C HIS A 5 7.79 14.35 3.95
N ARG A 6 7.19 15.39 3.33
CA ARG A 6 5.92 15.98 3.77
C ARG A 6 4.69 15.26 3.23
N TYR A 7 4.73 14.81 1.98
CA TYR A 7 3.61 14.08 1.37
C TYR A 7 3.77 12.55 1.42
N TRP A 8 5.00 12.04 1.63
CA TRP A 8 5.27 10.60 1.72
C TRP A 8 4.39 9.87 2.76
N PRO A 9 4.22 10.35 4.00
CA PRO A 9 3.39 9.66 4.98
C PRO A 9 1.93 9.54 4.53
N LEU A 10 1.42 10.55 3.82
CA LEU A 10 0.07 10.51 3.27
C LEU A 10 -0.06 9.44 2.20
N VAL A 11 0.93 9.34 1.29
CA VAL A 11 0.96 8.30 0.25
C VAL A 11 1.05 6.92 0.90
N ALA A 12 1.91 6.75 1.90
CA ALA A 12 2.05 5.51 2.66
C ALA A 12 0.75 5.11 3.38
N ALA A 13 0.04 6.07 4.00
CA ALA A 13 -1.23 5.82 4.67
C ALA A 13 -2.35 5.45 3.68
N LEU A 14 -2.40 6.07 2.49
CA LEU A 14 -3.42 5.82 1.48
C LEU A 14 -3.18 4.56 0.65
N THR A 15 -2.00 3.95 0.76
CA THR A 15 -1.59 2.79 -0.05
C THR A 15 -2.57 1.63 0.11
N PHE A 16 -2.83 1.14 1.32
CA PHE A 16 -3.76 0.01 1.50
C PHE A 16 -5.22 0.33 1.16
N PRO A 17 -5.79 1.47 1.58
CA PRO A 17 -7.13 1.84 1.11
C PRO A 17 -7.24 1.84 -0.42
N TRP A 18 -6.22 2.35 -1.12
CA TRP A 18 -6.15 2.32 -2.58
C TRP A 18 -6.11 0.91 -3.13
N TYR A 19 -5.28 0.02 -2.57
CA TYR A 19 -5.22 -1.38 -3.02
C TYR A 19 -6.54 -2.11 -2.78
N ILE A 20 -7.07 -2.05 -1.55
CA ILE A 20 -8.30 -2.74 -1.14
C ILE A 20 -9.49 -2.26 -1.99
N TRP A 21 -9.62 -0.97 -2.25
CA TRP A 21 -10.84 -0.44 -2.86
C TRP A 21 -10.75 -0.20 -4.36
N VAL A 22 -9.54 -0.13 -4.94
CA VAL A 22 -9.37 0.15 -6.36
C VAL A 22 -8.54 -0.92 -7.06
N VAL A 23 -7.30 -1.15 -6.64
CA VAL A 23 -6.39 -2.05 -7.37
C VAL A 23 -6.92 -3.48 -7.39
N ASP A 24 -7.43 -3.98 -6.27
CA ASP A 24 -8.07 -5.30 -6.17
C ASP A 24 -9.15 -5.53 -7.24
N TRP A 25 -9.93 -4.48 -7.53
CA TRP A 25 -10.98 -4.52 -8.54
C TRP A 25 -10.41 -4.46 -9.95
N LEU A 26 -9.38 -3.63 -10.19
CA LEU A 26 -8.68 -3.57 -11.46
C LEU A 26 -8.00 -4.90 -11.80
N ASP A 27 -7.36 -5.53 -10.81
CA ASP A 27 -6.73 -6.84 -10.91
C ASP A 27 -7.76 -7.92 -11.25
N ARG A 28 -8.92 -7.89 -10.59
CA ARG A 28 -10.01 -8.84 -10.84
C ARG A 28 -10.68 -8.63 -12.20
N ALA A 29 -10.81 -7.37 -12.64
CA ALA A 29 -11.42 -7.01 -13.91
C ALA A 29 -10.49 -7.21 -15.13
N GLY A 30 -9.23 -7.56 -14.93
CA GLY A 30 -8.31 -7.82 -16.03
C GLY A 30 -7.52 -6.62 -16.53
N PHE A 31 -7.58 -5.49 -15.81
CA PHE A 31 -6.92 -4.25 -16.23
C PHE A 31 -5.46 -4.17 -15.82
N THR A 32 -4.93 -5.16 -15.10
CA THR A 32 -3.52 -5.21 -14.69
C THR A 32 -2.84 -6.50 -15.15
N PRO A 33 -1.49 -6.51 -15.28
CA PRO A 33 -0.75 -7.72 -15.65
C PRO A 33 -0.90 -8.88 -14.63
N VAL A 34 -1.27 -8.55 -13.39
CA VAL A 34 -1.44 -9.51 -12.28
C VAL A 34 -2.54 -10.53 -12.58
N THR A 35 -3.55 -10.17 -13.38
CA THR A 35 -4.67 -11.07 -13.73
C THR A 35 -4.23 -12.41 -14.31
N ARG A 36 -3.06 -12.47 -14.99
CA ARG A 36 -2.52 -13.71 -15.54
C ARG A 36 -2.06 -14.70 -14.47
N HIS A 37 -1.75 -14.21 -13.27
CA HIS A 37 -1.25 -14.98 -12.14
C HIS A 37 -2.33 -15.27 -11.08
N LEU A 38 -3.57 -14.84 -11.29
CA LEU A 38 -4.66 -15.14 -10.35
C LEU A 38 -4.98 -16.65 -10.35
N ALA A 39 -4.83 -17.29 -9.19
CA ALA A 39 -5.05 -18.72 -9.01
C ALA A 39 -6.49 -19.18 -9.34
N LEU A 40 -7.48 -18.30 -9.10
CA LEU A 40 -8.89 -18.57 -9.37
C LEU A 40 -9.40 -17.56 -10.40
N ARG A 41 -9.60 -18.02 -11.64
CA ARG A 41 -10.16 -17.24 -12.76
C ARG A 41 -11.63 -17.62 -12.99
N GLY A 42 -12.38 -16.74 -13.66
CA GLY A 42 -13.80 -16.98 -13.98
C GLY A 42 -14.75 -16.79 -12.79
N PHE A 43 -15.95 -17.38 -12.88
CA PHE A 43 -17.05 -17.16 -11.95
C PHE A 43 -16.73 -17.54 -10.50
N ALA A 44 -16.01 -18.65 -10.29
CA ALA A 44 -15.59 -19.08 -8.96
C ALA A 44 -14.65 -18.04 -8.29
N GLY A 45 -13.71 -17.48 -9.07
CA GLY A 45 -12.81 -16.43 -8.58
C GLY A 45 -13.54 -15.14 -8.21
N TRP A 46 -14.57 -14.76 -8.97
CA TRP A 46 -15.47 -13.66 -8.63
C TRP A 46 -16.26 -13.94 -7.35
N GLY A 47 -16.79 -15.16 -7.19
CA GLY A 47 -17.48 -15.59 -5.98
C GLY A 47 -16.60 -15.43 -4.72
N TYR A 48 -15.39 -15.98 -4.73
CA TYR A 48 -14.46 -15.84 -3.60
C TYR A 48 -14.05 -14.39 -3.34
N PHE A 49 -13.83 -13.60 -4.40
CA PHE A 49 -13.50 -12.17 -4.26
C PHE A 49 -14.62 -11.39 -3.59
N LEU A 50 -15.85 -11.54 -4.08
CA LEU A 50 -17.02 -10.85 -3.52
C LEU A 50 -17.32 -11.35 -2.10
N ALA A 51 -17.24 -12.66 -1.85
CA ALA A 51 -17.40 -13.23 -0.51
C ALA A 51 -16.35 -12.67 0.45
N GLY A 52 -15.09 -12.53 0.02
CA GLY A 52 -14.03 -11.90 0.81
C GLY A 52 -14.31 -10.43 1.12
N LYS A 53 -14.78 -9.65 0.12
CA LYS A 53 -15.17 -8.25 0.34
C LYS A 53 -16.36 -8.12 1.31
N LEU A 54 -17.37 -8.98 1.14
CA LEU A 54 -18.53 -9.02 2.03
C LEU A 54 -18.14 -9.41 3.45
N ALA A 55 -17.31 -10.44 3.62
CA ALA A 55 -16.79 -10.85 4.92
C ALA A 55 -15.97 -9.73 5.57
N HIS A 56 -15.11 -9.05 4.81
CA HIS A 56 -14.35 -7.91 5.30
C HIS A 56 -15.26 -6.76 5.76
N CYS A 57 -16.24 -6.37 4.94
CA CYS A 57 -17.24 -5.36 5.32
C CYS A 57 -18.07 -5.80 6.53
N ALA A 58 -18.44 -7.07 6.61
CA ALA A 58 -19.20 -7.61 7.72
C ALA A 58 -18.41 -7.51 9.03
N LEU A 59 -17.16 -7.97 9.01
CA LEU A 59 -16.27 -7.94 10.17
C LEU A 59 -15.94 -6.52 10.62
N CYS A 60 -15.65 -5.61 9.69
CA CYS A 60 -15.16 -4.28 10.03
C CYS A 60 -16.26 -3.24 10.26
N LEU A 61 -17.44 -3.41 9.67
CA LEU A 61 -18.51 -2.40 9.72
C LEU A 61 -19.82 -2.97 10.28
N ILE A 62 -20.32 -4.08 9.74
CA ILE A 62 -21.66 -4.59 10.09
C ILE A 62 -21.70 -5.14 11.52
N ILE A 63 -20.75 -6.01 11.89
CA ILE A 63 -20.70 -6.62 13.22
C ILE A 63 -20.51 -5.54 14.30
N PRO A 64 -19.54 -4.61 14.19
CA PRO A 64 -19.41 -3.52 15.16
C PRO A 64 -20.68 -2.67 15.25
N TRP A 65 -21.36 -2.44 14.14
CA TRP A 65 -22.60 -1.65 14.14
C TRP A 65 -23.77 -2.37 14.82
N LEU A 66 -23.87 -3.70 14.68
CA LEU A 66 -24.92 -4.47 15.35
C LEU A 66 -24.66 -4.71 16.84
N LEU A 67 -23.38 -4.72 17.26
CA LEU A 67 -22.99 -5.10 18.62
C LEU A 67 -22.58 -3.92 19.51
N SER A 68 -22.51 -2.70 18.97
CA SER A 68 -22.09 -1.53 19.75
C SER A 68 -23.15 -0.42 19.75
N ASP A 69 -23.13 0.40 20.79
CA ASP A 69 -23.98 1.59 20.92
C ASP A 69 -23.43 2.81 20.15
N PHE A 70 -22.33 2.63 19.40
CA PHE A 70 -21.73 3.71 18.64
C PHE A 70 -22.52 4.02 17.36
N SER A 71 -22.52 5.31 16.99
CA SER A 71 -23.07 5.71 15.71
C SER A 71 -22.32 5.04 14.55
N PHE A 72 -23.02 4.74 13.46
CA PHE A 72 -22.40 4.19 12.26
C PHE A 72 -21.25 5.07 11.73
N MET A 73 -21.37 6.40 11.83
CA MET A 73 -20.30 7.32 11.45
C MET A 73 -19.03 7.16 12.29
N THR A 74 -19.16 6.94 13.61
CA THR A 74 -18.02 6.68 14.49
C THR A 74 -17.29 5.40 14.09
N ILE A 75 -18.04 4.36 13.75
CA ILE A 75 -17.49 3.07 13.30
C ILE A 75 -16.79 3.23 11.95
N LEU A 76 -17.41 3.92 11.00
CA LEU A 76 -16.84 4.20 9.69
C LEU A 76 -15.54 5.01 9.80
N LEU A 77 -15.52 6.06 10.62
CA LEU A 77 -14.32 6.86 10.84
C LEU A 77 -13.21 6.05 11.51
N THR A 78 -13.54 5.25 12.51
CA THR A 78 -12.59 4.34 13.16
C THR A 78 -12.00 3.37 12.14
N TYR A 79 -12.84 2.75 11.31
CA TYR A 79 -12.41 1.86 10.25
C TYR A 79 -11.43 2.56 9.28
N LEU A 80 -11.80 3.74 8.75
CA LEU A 80 -10.93 4.49 7.83
C LEU A 80 -9.60 4.87 8.48
N LEU A 81 -9.62 5.36 9.72
CA LEU A 81 -8.42 5.76 10.45
C LEU A 81 -7.52 4.56 10.77
N SER A 82 -8.09 3.44 11.20
CA SER A 82 -7.35 2.20 11.44
C SER A 82 -6.66 1.70 10.17
N GLN A 83 -7.32 1.80 9.02
CA GLN A 83 -6.71 1.42 7.75
C GLN A 83 -5.57 2.34 7.34
N LEU A 84 -5.74 3.65 7.47
CA LEU A 84 -4.68 4.63 7.20
C LEU A 84 -3.47 4.39 8.10
N LEU A 85 -3.70 4.15 9.39
CA LEU A 85 -2.64 3.91 10.36
C LEU A 85 -1.92 2.58 10.09
N ALA A 86 -2.68 1.50 9.86
CA ALA A 86 -2.09 0.19 9.53
C ALA A 86 -1.24 0.26 8.25
N SER A 87 -1.73 0.96 7.23
CA SER A 87 -0.99 1.19 5.98
C SER A 87 0.28 2.00 6.21
N LEU A 88 0.20 3.09 6.98
CA LEU A 88 1.36 3.93 7.28
C LEU A 88 2.44 3.14 8.03
N ILE A 89 2.05 2.39 9.06
CA ILE A 89 2.96 1.55 9.84
C ILE A 89 3.57 0.48 8.94
N PHE A 90 2.75 -0.24 8.18
CA PHE A 90 3.24 -1.31 7.30
C PHE A 90 4.20 -0.81 6.24
N VAL A 91 3.83 0.24 5.50
CA VAL A 91 4.69 0.80 4.43
C VAL A 91 5.98 1.36 5.02
N THR A 92 5.90 2.07 6.14
CA THR A 92 7.11 2.63 6.76
C THR A 92 8.04 1.54 7.28
N LEU A 93 7.50 0.51 7.94
CA LEU A 93 8.31 -0.57 8.51
C LEU A 93 8.82 -1.54 7.44
N ILE A 94 7.96 -2.04 6.55
CA ILE A 94 8.35 -3.06 5.57
C ILE A 94 9.06 -2.42 4.38
N ILE A 95 8.44 -1.41 3.75
CA ILE A 95 9.04 -0.78 2.56
C ILE A 95 10.22 0.11 2.98
N GLY A 96 10.08 0.91 4.04
CA GLY A 96 11.18 1.76 4.51
C GLY A 96 12.46 0.97 4.86
N THR A 97 12.34 -0.19 5.52
CA THR A 97 13.51 -1.01 5.85
C THR A 97 14.07 -1.79 4.66
N HIS A 98 13.23 -2.19 3.70
CA HIS A 98 13.70 -2.81 2.45
C HIS A 98 14.51 -1.83 1.59
N TRP A 99 14.13 -0.55 1.58
CA TRP A 99 14.84 0.51 0.87
C TRP A 99 16.04 1.09 1.66
N ALA A 100 16.09 0.89 2.98
CA ALA A 100 17.29 1.18 3.79
C ALA A 100 18.49 0.29 3.43
N LYS A 101 18.28 -0.82 2.69
CA LYS A 101 19.35 -1.55 1.99
C LYS A 101 19.78 -0.87 0.69
N GLY A 102 19.65 0.46 0.60
CA GLY A 102 20.19 1.26 -0.49
C GLY A 102 21.69 1.05 -0.55
N HIS A 103 22.17 0.51 -1.66
CA HIS A 103 23.59 0.34 -1.92
C HIS A 103 24.32 1.67 -1.68
N THR A 104 25.20 1.72 -0.68
CA THR A 104 26.16 2.80 -0.54
C THR A 104 27.06 2.76 -1.77
N GLN A 105 26.80 3.64 -2.73
CA GLN A 105 27.66 3.77 -3.89
C GLN A 105 28.96 4.40 -3.40
N LEU A 106 30.01 3.60 -3.29
CA LEU A 106 31.37 4.10 -3.06
C LEU A 106 31.75 5.04 -4.22
N PRO A 107 32.48 6.13 -3.95
CA PRO A 107 32.91 7.04 -5.00
C PRO A 107 33.72 6.27 -6.06
N PRO A 108 33.40 6.43 -7.35
CA PRO A 108 34.12 5.74 -8.42
C PRO A 108 35.56 6.25 -8.52
N GLU A 109 36.53 5.35 -8.65
CA GLU A 109 37.96 5.71 -8.72
C GLU A 109 38.30 6.62 -9.91
N GLU A 110 37.55 6.54 -11.01
CA GLU A 110 37.72 7.36 -12.23
C GLU A 110 36.92 8.68 -12.23
N GLY A 111 36.24 9.02 -11.12
CA GLY A 111 35.50 10.29 -10.99
C GLY A 111 34.24 10.42 -11.87
N LYS A 112 33.95 9.45 -12.75
CA LYS A 112 32.70 9.38 -13.53
C LYS A 112 31.73 8.39 -12.91
N MET A 113 30.55 8.87 -12.54
CA MET A 113 29.47 7.99 -12.07
C MET A 113 28.93 7.13 -13.22
N PRO A 114 28.85 5.79 -13.05
CA PRO A 114 28.36 4.88 -14.10
C PRO A 114 26.84 4.96 -14.32
N VAL A 115 26.10 5.59 -13.41
CA VAL A 115 24.63 5.73 -13.47
C VAL A 115 24.19 7.20 -13.48
N GLY A 116 23.12 7.48 -14.21
CA GLY A 116 22.56 8.83 -14.35
C GLY A 116 22.12 9.43 -13.00
N ARG A 117 22.14 10.77 -12.92
CA ARG A 117 21.88 11.57 -11.71
C ARG A 117 20.59 11.18 -10.96
N LEU A 118 19.53 10.80 -11.69
CA LEU A 118 18.28 10.34 -11.10
C LEU A 118 18.43 8.99 -10.37
N ALA A 119 19.06 8.01 -11.02
CA ALA A 119 19.31 6.69 -10.44
C ALA A 119 20.20 6.79 -9.19
N HIS A 120 21.23 7.64 -9.24
CA HIS A 120 22.06 7.95 -8.07
C HIS A 120 21.22 8.60 -6.94
N THR A 121 20.38 9.60 -7.27
CA THR A 121 19.58 10.31 -6.26
C THR A 121 18.56 9.38 -5.57
N PHE A 122 17.97 8.43 -6.30
CA PHE A 122 17.08 7.43 -5.72
C PHE A 122 17.82 6.45 -4.81
N ALA A 123 19.04 6.03 -5.18
CA ALA A 123 19.86 5.13 -4.37
C ALA A 123 20.35 5.78 -3.06
N THR A 124 20.75 7.06 -3.09
CA THR A 124 21.36 7.72 -1.91
C THR A 124 20.36 8.43 -0.99
N LYS A 125 19.13 8.71 -1.41
CA LYS A 125 18.13 9.43 -0.57
C LYS A 125 17.16 8.53 0.15
N ALA A 126 17.03 7.27 -0.25
CA ALA A 126 16.22 6.29 0.47
C ALA A 126 16.85 5.87 1.82
N SER A 127 18.13 6.21 2.03
CA SER A 127 18.90 5.95 3.26
C SER A 127 18.84 7.09 4.30
N VAL A 128 18.02 8.13 4.07
CA VAL A 128 17.80 9.21 5.05
C VAL A 128 16.32 9.20 5.48
N LEU A 129 15.98 8.15 6.22
CA LEU A 129 14.87 8.12 7.17
C LEU A 129 15.48 7.71 8.51
#